data_AF-A0A934CVG5-F1
#
_entry.id   AF-A0A934CVG5-F1
#
_cell.length_a   1.000
_cell.length_b   1.000
_cell.length_c   1.000
_cell.angle_alpha   90.00
_cell.angle_beta   90.00
_cell.angle_gamma   90.00
#
_symmetry.space_group_name_H-M   'P 1'
#
loop_
_entity.id
_entity.type
_entity.pdbx_description
1 polymer ?
#
loop_
_entity_poly.entity_id
_entity_poly.type
_entity_poly.pdbx_seq_one_letter_code
_entity_poly.pdbx_strand_id
1 'polypeptide(L)'
;MHDIAQAAANFINLDVMTIAYLFFVGFVGGLVSGFIGSGGAFVLTPAMMSLGVPGLVAVASNMCHKFPKALIGAIKRAKYGQVDVKLGIVLGISAEAGVLYGAHIQEGIKKSFGEAGSNLYVSAAFVVILAI
;
A
#
# COMPACT_ATOMS: atom_id res chain seq x y z
N MET A 1 -9.90 20.00 -1.95
CA MET A 1 -8.54 19.43 -2.12
C MET A 1 -7.55 19.89 -1.04
N HIS A 2 -7.77 21.04 -0.38
CA HIS A 2 -6.95 21.49 0.76
C HIS A 2 -7.15 20.61 2.03
N ASP A 3 -8.35 20.05 2.25
CA ASP A 3 -8.68 19.28 3.47
C ASP A 3 -7.98 17.92 3.61
N ILE A 4 -7.73 17.21 2.51
CA ILE A 4 -7.11 15.87 2.53
C ILE A 4 -5.60 15.92 2.83
N ALA A 5 -4.92 16.97 2.38
CA ALA A 5 -3.51 17.19 2.72
C ALA A 5 -3.35 17.62 4.19
N GLN A 6 -4.32 18.37 4.72
CA GLN A 6 -4.33 18.83 6.11
C GLN A 6 -4.64 17.68 7.09
N ALA A 7 -5.48 16.71 6.70
CA ALA A 7 -5.66 15.47 7.45
C ALA A 7 -4.38 14.61 7.49
N ALA A 8 -3.63 14.52 6.37
CA ALA A 8 -2.35 13.83 6.33
C ALA A 8 -1.28 14.50 7.22
N ALA A 9 -1.25 15.84 7.24
CA ALA A 9 -0.39 16.64 8.10
C ALA A 9 -0.73 16.51 9.60
N ASN A 10 -1.95 16.06 9.95
CA ASN A 10 -2.35 15.82 11.34
C ASN A 10 -1.92 14.44 11.86
N PHE A 11 -1.49 13.50 11.00
CA PHE A 11 -1.08 12.16 11.43
C PHE A 11 0.41 12.08 11.84
N ILE A 12 1.26 12.95 11.31
CA ILE A 12 2.71 12.87 11.51
C ILE A 12 3.27 14.27 11.77
N ASN A 13 4.01 14.44 12.88
CA ASN A 13 4.82 15.64 13.08
C ASN A 13 6.05 15.60 12.16
N LEU A 14 6.09 16.53 11.20
CA LEU A 14 7.18 16.69 10.24
C LEU A 14 8.35 17.45 10.87
N ASP A 15 9.03 16.79 11.81
CA ASP A 15 10.33 17.23 12.32
C ASP A 15 11.46 16.77 11.38
N VAL A 16 12.62 17.41 11.48
CA VAL A 16 13.84 17.07 10.73
C VAL A 16 14.20 15.59 10.91
N MET A 17 14.01 15.05 12.12
CA MET A 17 14.26 13.64 12.40
C MET A 17 13.27 12.71 11.69
N THR A 18 11.98 13.05 11.67
CA THR A 18 10.95 12.26 10.97
C THR A 18 11.17 12.28 9.46
N ILE A 19 11.55 13.42 8.91
CA ILE A 19 11.87 13.55 7.48
C ILE A 19 13.08 12.69 7.11
N ALA A 20 14.15 12.73 7.92
CA ALA A 20 15.32 11.89 7.73
C ALA A 20 14.97 10.39 7.79
N TYR A 21 14.12 10.00 8.74
CA TYR A 21 13.61 8.63 8.85
C TYR A 21 12.81 8.20 7.62
N LEU A 22 11.87 9.04 7.14
CA LEU A 22 11.09 8.75 5.93
C LEU A 22 11.96 8.62 4.69
N PHE A 23 13.01 9.45 4.57
CA PHE A 23 13.99 9.33 3.48
C PHE A 23 14.75 8.00 3.55
N PHE A 24 15.22 7.62 4.74
CA PHE A 24 15.95 6.38 4.93
C PHE A 24 15.08 5.14 4.64
N VAL A 25 13.86 5.11 5.19
CA VAL A 25 12.88 4.05 4.94
C VAL A 25 12.48 4.01 3.47
N GLY A 26 12.25 5.16 2.84
CA GLY A 26 11.92 5.25 1.42
C GLY A 26 13.06 4.75 0.53
N PHE A 27 14.31 5.07 0.88
CA PHE A 27 15.49 4.62 0.16
C PHE A 27 15.72 3.12 0.30
N VAL A 28 15.80 2.61 1.53
CA VAL A 28 16.01 1.18 1.80
C VAL A 28 14.82 0.36 1.30
N GLY A 29 13.61 0.78 1.63
CA GLY A 29 12.38 0.13 1.19
C GLY A 29 12.25 0.15 -0.34
N GLY A 30 12.64 1.24 -0.99
CA GLY A 30 12.69 1.36 -2.45
C GLY A 30 13.72 0.43 -3.10
N LEU A 31 14.93 0.34 -2.55
CA LEU A 31 15.99 -0.55 -3.04
C LEU A 31 15.57 -2.02 -2.91
N VAL A 32 15.21 -2.46 -1.70
CA VAL A 32 14.82 -3.85 -1.43
C VAL A 32 13.59 -4.23 -2.26
N SER A 33 12.61 -3.33 -2.35
CA SER A 33 11.47 -3.51 -3.23
C SER A 33 11.84 -3.61 -4.71
N GLY A 34 12.81 -2.81 -5.17
CA GLY A 34 13.22 -2.79 -6.55
C GLY A 34 13.83 -4.12 -6.95
N PHE A 35 14.67 -4.69 -6.09
CA PHE A 35 15.29 -6.00 -6.30
C PHE A 35 14.28 -7.16 -6.22
N ILE A 36 13.39 -7.16 -5.22
CA ILE A 36 12.37 -8.21 -5.05
C ILE A 36 11.24 -8.08 -6.09
N GLY A 37 11.04 -6.88 -6.65
CA GLY A 37 9.97 -6.60 -7.59
C GLY A 37 8.57 -6.49 -6.97
N SER A 38 8.44 -6.51 -5.64
CA SER A 38 7.15 -6.51 -4.92
C SER A 38 6.49 -5.12 -4.78
N GLY A 39 7.18 -4.05 -5.19
CA GLY A 39 6.66 -2.69 -5.20
C GLY A 39 6.60 -1.95 -3.85
N GLY A 40 7.17 -2.50 -2.77
CA GLY A 40 7.67 -1.73 -1.62
C GLY A 40 6.67 -1.45 -0.50
N ALA A 41 5.40 -1.77 -0.72
CA ALA A 41 4.38 -1.62 0.32
C ALA A 41 4.65 -2.45 1.58
N PHE A 42 5.44 -3.52 1.50
CA PHE A 42 5.79 -4.36 2.65
C PHE A 42 6.71 -3.65 3.65
N VAL A 43 7.51 -2.68 3.20
CA VAL A 43 8.35 -1.85 4.09
C VAL A 43 7.63 -0.55 4.43
N LEU A 44 6.99 0.08 3.43
CA LEU A 44 6.38 1.40 3.58
C LEU A 44 5.12 1.38 4.46
N THR A 45 4.28 0.33 4.39
CA THR A 45 3.05 0.27 5.20
C THR A 45 3.36 0.15 6.68
N PRO A 46 4.18 -0.81 7.15
CA PRO A 46 4.52 -0.91 8.57
C PRO A 46 5.29 0.32 9.08
N ALA A 47 6.17 0.89 8.26
CA ALA A 47 6.92 2.08 8.65
C ALA A 47 6.01 3.31 8.86
N MET A 48 5.01 3.52 8.00
CA MET A 48 4.01 4.59 8.20
C MET A 48 3.14 4.32 9.43
N MET A 49 2.73 3.06 9.64
CA MET A 49 1.96 2.68 10.84
C MET A 49 2.77 2.90 12.14
N SER A 50 4.09 2.65 12.10
CA SER A 50 4.99 2.93 13.23
C SER A 50 5.09 4.43 13.57
N LEU A 51 4.78 5.32 12.62
CA LEU A 51 4.73 6.76 12.84
C LEU A 51 3.34 7.24 13.31
N GLY A 52 2.40 6.32 13.57
CA GLY A 52 1.05 6.63 14.05
C GLY A 52 0.01 6.80 12.94
N VAL A 53 0.35 6.53 11.68
CA VAL A 53 -0.64 6.58 10.59
C VAL A 53 -1.61 5.41 10.72
N PRO A 54 -2.94 5.63 10.65
CA PRO A 54 -3.92 4.56 10.64
C PRO A 54 -3.63 3.56 9.51
N GLY A 55 -3.68 2.26 9.81
CA GLY A 55 -3.30 1.19 8.89
C GLY A 55 -4.11 1.22 7.59
N LEU A 56 -5.41 1.57 7.67
CA LEU A 56 -6.25 1.74 6.49
C LEU A 56 -5.71 2.81 5.52
N VAL A 57 -5.28 3.95 6.07
CA VAL A 57 -4.73 5.07 5.28
C VAL A 57 -3.37 4.67 4.70
N ALA A 58 -2.51 4.05 5.52
CA ALA A 58 -1.19 3.58 5.08
C ALA A 58 -1.28 2.58 3.91
N VAL A 59 -2.21 1.62 3.97
CA VAL A 59 -2.45 0.65 2.89
C VAL A 59 -2.98 1.33 1.63
N ALA A 60 -4.01 2.17 1.76
CA ALA A 60 -4.62 2.85 0.63
C ALA A 60 -3.61 3.75 -0.11
N SER A 61 -2.82 4.53 0.63
CA SER A 61 -1.78 5.40 0.06
C SER A 61 -0.72 4.59 -0.70
N ASN A 62 -0.31 3.43 -0.18
CA ASN A 62 0.65 2.56 -0.87
C ASN A 62 0.07 1.93 -2.15
N MET A 63 -1.22 1.59 -2.16
CA MET A 63 -1.89 1.11 -3.38
C MET A 63 -1.92 2.19 -4.46
N CYS A 64 -2.26 3.42 -4.09
CA CYS A 64 -2.24 4.57 -5.01
C CYS A 64 -0.83 4.81 -5.57
N HIS A 65 0.22 4.68 -4.76
CA HIS A 65 1.60 4.82 -5.22
C HIS A 65 2.04 3.69 -6.17
N LYS A 66 1.56 2.46 -5.98
CA LYS A 66 1.89 1.32 -6.86
C LYS A 66 1.22 1.40 -8.22
N PHE A 67 0.00 1.94 -8.29
CA PHE A 67 -0.82 1.93 -9.50
C PHE A 67 -0.13 2.56 -10.74
N PRO A 68 0.43 3.79 -10.68
CA PRO A 68 1.08 4.39 -11.84
C PRO A 68 2.28 3.58 -12.35
N LYS A 69 3.08 3.01 -11.44
CA LYS A 69 4.25 2.20 -11.80
C LYS A 69 3.83 0.93 -12.55
N ALA A 70 2.78 0.27 -12.06
CA ALA A 70 2.22 -0.91 -12.71
C ALA A 70 1.65 -0.57 -14.09
N LEU A 71 0.93 0.56 -14.20
CA LEU A 71 0.34 1.03 -15.46
C LEU A 71 1.41 1.31 -16.52
N ILE A 72 2.45 2.08 -16.18
CA ILE A 72 3.55 2.36 -17.11
C ILE A 72 4.30 1.08 -17.50
N GLY A 73 4.53 0.16 -16.55
CA GLY A 73 5.14 -1.14 -16.82
C GLY A 73 4.31 -1.99 -17.80
N ALA A 74 2.99 -2.02 -17.61
CA ALA A 74 2.06 -2.73 -18.48
C ALA A 74 2.05 -2.13 -19.90
N ILE A 75 1.98 -0.80 -20.02
CA ILE A 75 2.04 -0.11 -21.32
C ILE A 75 3.36 -0.42 -22.04
N LYS A 76 4.49 -0.38 -21.33
CA LYS A 76 5.80 -0.67 -21.91
C LYS A 76 5.88 -2.11 -22.43
N ARG A 77 5.40 -3.10 -21.67
CA ARG A 77 5.33 -4.51 -22.11
C ARG A 77 4.36 -4.70 -23.27
N ALA A 78 3.24 -3.96 -23.29
CA ALA A 78 2.28 -4.01 -24.39
C ALA A 78 2.92 -3.54 -25.70
N LYS A 79 3.74 -2.47 -25.66
CA LYS A 79 4.51 -2.00 -26.82
C LYS A 79 5.51 -3.03 -27.36
N TYR A 80 6.00 -3.95 -26.53
CA TYR A 80 6.88 -5.04 -26.96
C TYR A 80 6.12 -6.30 -27.43
N GLY A 81 4.79 -6.28 -27.47
CA GLY A 81 3.98 -7.45 -27.86
C GLY A 81 3.97 -8.59 -26.84
N GLN A 82 4.44 -8.35 -25.62
CA GLN A 82 4.59 -9.38 -24.56
C GLN A 82 3.41 -9.41 -23.58
N VAL A 83 2.26 -8.86 -23.97
CA VAL A 83 1.06 -8.77 -23.13
C VAL A 83 -0.03 -9.67 -23.70
N ASP A 84 -0.39 -10.68 -22.93
CA ASP A 84 -1.63 -11.42 -23.13
C ASP A 84 -2.79 -10.61 -22.51
N VAL A 85 -3.57 -9.98 -23.38
CA VAL A 85 -4.72 -9.16 -22.97
C VAL A 85 -5.82 -10.00 -22.32
N LYS A 86 -6.02 -11.25 -22.78
CA LYS A 86 -7.03 -12.15 -22.23
C LYS A 86 -6.67 -12.52 -20.79
N LEU A 87 -5.41 -12.89 -20.55
CA LEU A 87 -4.91 -13.14 -19.20
C LEU A 87 -4.98 -11.88 -18.34
N GLY A 88 -4.61 -10.72 -18.88
CA GLY A 88 -4.68 -9.44 -18.19
C GLY A 88 -6.09 -9.09 -17.69
N ILE A 89 -7.12 -9.32 -18.51
CA ILE A 89 -8.53 -9.08 -18.12
C ILE A 89 -8.97 -10.07 -17.04
N VAL A 90 -8.66 -11.36 -17.18
CA VAL A 90 -9.02 -12.39 -16.17
C VAL A 90 -8.37 -12.07 -14.82
N LEU A 91 -7.09 -11.71 -14.82
CA LEU A 91 -6.38 -11.28 -13.62
C LEU A 91 -6.93 -9.97 -13.05
N GLY A 92 -7.30 -9.02 -13.91
CA GLY A 92 -7.91 -7.76 -13.49
C GLY A 92 -9.23 -7.96 -12.76
N ILE A 93 -10.16 -8.72 -13.34
CA ILE A 93 -11.48 -8.98 -12.75
C ILE A 93 -11.35 -9.76 -11.43
N SER A 94 -10.50 -10.80 -11.41
CA SER A 94 -10.30 -11.59 -10.19
C SER A 94 -9.63 -10.77 -9.07
N ALA A 95 -8.65 -9.92 -9.41
CA ALA A 95 -8.03 -9.02 -8.45
C ALA A 95 -9.01 -7.96 -7.92
N GLU A 96 -9.84 -7.38 -8.79
CA GLU A 96 -10.84 -6.39 -8.40
C GLU A 96 -11.89 -7.00 -7.46
N ALA A 97 -12.41 -8.20 -7.78
CA ALA A 97 -13.32 -8.91 -6.89
C ALA A 97 -12.68 -9.21 -5.52
N GLY A 98 -11.42 -9.65 -5.50
CA GLY A 98 -10.68 -9.90 -4.26
C GLY A 98 -10.46 -8.64 -3.41
N VAL A 99 -10.11 -7.52 -4.04
CA VAL A 99 -9.92 -6.23 -3.35
C VAL A 99 -11.24 -5.71 -2.78
N LEU A 100 -12.34 -5.78 -3.53
CA LEU A 100 -13.66 -5.33 -3.06
C LEU A 100 -14.15 -6.16 -1.86
N TYR A 101 -13.94 -7.48 -1.91
CA TYR A 101 -14.26 -8.37 -0.80
C TYR A 101 -13.39 -8.08 0.44
N GLY A 102 -12.09 -7.92 0.24
CA GLY A 102 -11.15 -7.55 1.31
C GLY A 102 -11.48 -6.20 1.95
N ALA A 103 -11.88 -5.21 1.13
CA ALA A 103 -12.31 -3.89 1.61
C ALA A 103 -13.58 -3.99 2.47
N HIS A 104 -14.57 -4.81 2.08
CA HIS A 104 -15.76 -5.05 2.90
C HIS A 104 -15.42 -5.66 4.27
N ILE A 105 -14.52 -6.64 4.31
CA ILE A 105 -14.05 -7.23 5.57
C ILE A 105 -13.37 -6.15 6.43
N GLN A 106 -12.48 -5.36 5.83
CA GLN A 106 -11.74 -4.30 6.51
C GLN A 106 -12.68 -3.24 7.11
N GLU A 107 -13.70 -2.82 6.36
CA GLU A 107 -14.72 -1.89 6.84
C GLU A 107 -15.57 -2.49 7.96
N GLY A 108 -15.93 -3.76 7.86
CA GLY A 108 -16.63 -4.49 8.91
C GLY A 108 -15.83 -4.51 10.21
N ILE A 109 -14.54 -4.84 10.13
CA ILE A 109 -13.63 -4.84 11.28
C ILE A 109 -13.50 -3.44 11.87
N LYS A 110 -13.35 -2.40 11.04
CA LYS A 110 -13.27 -1.01 11.51
C LYS A 110 -14.54 -0.58 12.24
N LYS A 111 -15.73 -0.97 11.75
CA LYS A 111 -17.02 -0.64 12.40
C LYS A 111 -17.20 -1.36 13.74
N SER A 112 -16.76 -2.61 13.85
CA SER A 112 -16.94 -3.42 15.07
C SER A 112 -15.88 -3.18 16.14
N PHE A 113 -14.61 -2.98 15.75
CA PHE A 113 -13.46 -2.94 16.66
C PHE A 113 -12.69 -1.60 16.63
N GLY A 114 -13.19 -0.61 15.90
CA GLY A 114 -12.58 0.72 15.79
C GLY A 114 -11.24 0.72 15.06
N GLU A 115 -10.47 1.80 15.23
CA GLU A 115 -9.17 1.96 14.56
C GLU A 115 -8.11 0.98 15.06
N ALA A 116 -8.11 0.66 16.37
CA ALA A 116 -7.16 -0.29 16.95
C ALA A 116 -7.32 -1.70 16.36
N GLY A 117 -8.56 -2.19 16.21
CA GLY A 117 -8.83 -3.48 15.60
C GLY A 117 -8.47 -3.54 14.11
N SER A 118 -8.74 -2.46 13.38
CA SER A 118 -8.35 -2.33 11.97
C SER A 118 -6.82 -2.32 11.80
N ASN A 119 -6.10 -1.61 12.67
CA ASN A 119 -4.63 -1.58 12.68
C ASN A 119 -4.05 -2.95 13.00
N LEU A 120 -4.61 -3.64 14.00
CA LEU A 120 -4.19 -4.99 14.37
C LEU A 120 -4.40 -5.98 13.22
N TYR A 121 -5.55 -5.93 12.56
CA TYR A 121 -5.84 -6.78 11.40
C TYR A 121 -4.84 -6.54 10.27
N VAL A 122 -4.58 -5.28 9.91
CA VAL A 122 -3.60 -4.93 8.87
C VAL A 122 -2.22 -5.47 9.26
N SER A 123 -1.75 -5.19 10.47
CA SER A 123 -0.44 -5.67 10.94
C SER A 123 -0.35 -7.20 10.94
N ALA A 124 -1.37 -7.90 11.44
CA ALA A 124 -1.40 -9.36 11.46
C ALA A 124 -1.39 -9.94 10.04
N ALA A 125 -2.20 -9.39 9.13
CA ALA A 125 -2.22 -9.80 7.73
C ALA A 125 -0.85 -9.61 7.06
N PHE A 126 -0.19 -8.46 7.29
CA PHE A 126 1.16 -8.23 6.78
C PHE A 126 2.17 -9.23 7.32
N VAL A 127 2.15 -9.52 8.63
CA VAL A 127 3.08 -10.49 9.24
C VAL A 127 2.86 -11.89 8.66
N VAL A 128 1.61 -12.36 8.59
CA VAL A 128 1.29 -13.69 8.05
C VAL A 128 1.67 -13.81 6.58
N ILE A 129 1.35 -12.81 5.76
CA ILE A 129 1.65 -12.84 4.32
C ILE A 129 3.16 -12.78 4.05
N LEU A 130 3.92 -12.01 4.84
CA LEU A 130 5.37 -11.90 4.66
C LEU A 130 6.15 -13.07 5.28
N ALA A 131 5.53 -13.83 6.19
CA ALA A 131 6.16 -14.99 6.82
C ALA A 131 6.13 -16.25 5.94
N ILE A 132 5.29 -16.28 4.91
CA ILE A 132 5.13 -17.41 3.96
C ILE A 132 5.81 -17.06 2.64
#